data_AF-A0A4T0E609-F1
#
_entry.id   AF-A0A4T0E609-F1
#
_cell.length_a   1.000
_cell.length_b   1.000
_cell.length_c   1.000
_cell.angle_alpha   90.00
_cell.angle_beta   90.00
_cell.angle_gamma   90.00
#
_symmetry.space_group_name_H-M   'P 1'
#
loop_
_entity.id
_entity.type
_entity.pdbx_description
1 polymer ?
#
loop_
_entity_poly.entity_id
_entity_poly.type
_entity_poly.pdbx_seq_one_letter_code
_entity_poly.pdbx_strand_id
1 'polypeptide(L)'
;MVHTQRKKILRYTAEAIQELHSRNWIHIDIKPDNILVNLDGGDTKEIANAVLGDFDIAYRLEDGKALRTRHAIGNAIWRSPEGQTAVGVTKASDIYSFGLLCIYAMGGGELLLLENYQDLVRFGITPEQEVLSRHFTYFGPVPDALYRRVDDEAGCELLRDMSKIADATVESQHERRFLYWSKELGPVAQDAISQMTTLDPTTRPTIEQVLAHSWWQEG
;
A
#
# COMPACT_ATOMS: atom_id res chain seq x y z
N MET A 1 3.93 24.33 2.98
CA MET A 1 2.74 24.55 2.13
C MET A 1 2.36 23.32 1.31
N VAL A 2 3.20 22.82 0.38
CA VAL A 2 2.82 21.66 -0.47
C VAL A 2 2.63 20.36 0.33
N HIS A 3 3.54 20.04 1.27
CA HIS A 3 3.40 18.86 2.14
C HIS A 3 2.13 18.92 3.02
N THR A 4 1.78 20.09 3.53
CA THR A 4 0.56 20.30 4.33
C THR A 4 -0.71 19.97 3.53
N GLN A 5 -0.79 20.38 2.26
CA GLN A 5 -1.95 20.06 1.40
C GLN A 5 -2.02 18.57 1.04
N ARG A 6 -0.87 17.93 0.75
CA ARG A 6 -0.79 16.48 0.52
C ARG A 6 -1.24 15.69 1.76
N LYS A 7 -0.78 16.07 2.95
CA LYS A 7 -1.24 15.49 4.22
C LYS A 7 -2.75 15.64 4.42
N LYS A 8 -3.33 16.80 4.09
CA LYS A 8 -4.80 16.98 4.15
C LYS A 8 -5.54 15.97 3.27
N ILE A 9 -5.09 15.79 2.02
CA ILE A 9 -5.68 14.79 1.09
C ILE A 9 -5.60 13.40 1.70
N LEU A 10 -4.41 12.98 2.14
CA LEU A 10 -4.19 11.66 2.74
C LEU A 10 -5.06 11.45 4.00
N ARG A 11 -5.25 12.49 4.81
CA ARG A 11 -6.11 12.42 5.99
C ARG A 11 -7.57 12.19 5.61
N TYR A 12 -8.10 12.94 4.65
CA TYR A 12 -9.47 12.72 4.17
C TYR A 12 -9.65 11.32 3.58
N THR A 13 -8.66 10.81 2.84
CA THR A 13 -8.66 9.42 2.35
C THR A 13 -8.70 8.42 3.51
N ALA A 14 -7.89 8.61 4.56
CA ALA A 14 -7.90 7.73 5.72
C ALA A 14 -9.23 7.76 6.49
N GLU A 15 -9.84 8.94 6.62
CA GLU A 15 -11.18 9.10 7.22
C GLU A 15 -12.26 8.37 6.39
N ALA A 16 -12.16 8.38 5.05
CA ALA A 16 -13.04 7.59 4.20
C ALA A 16 -12.82 6.07 4.36
N ILE A 17 -11.56 5.62 4.45
CA ILE A 17 -11.24 4.21 4.72
C ILE A 17 -11.79 3.78 6.09
N GLN A 18 -11.69 4.63 7.11
CA GLN A 18 -12.28 4.40 8.43
C GLN A 18 -13.78 4.16 8.35
N GLU A 19 -14.51 4.98 7.59
CA GLU A 19 -15.95 4.79 7.41
C GLU A 19 -16.28 3.42 6.78
N LEU A 20 -15.55 3.01 5.73
CA LEU A 20 -15.71 1.69 5.11
C LEU A 20 -15.43 0.57 6.11
N HIS A 21 -14.27 0.65 6.77
CA HIS A 21 -13.79 -0.39 7.67
C HIS A 21 -14.71 -0.54 8.89
N SER A 22 -15.33 0.53 9.38
CA SER A 22 -16.32 0.49 10.47
C SER A 22 -17.56 -0.36 10.12
N ARG A 23 -17.85 -0.51 8.82
CA ARG A 23 -18.99 -1.27 8.28
C ARG A 23 -18.59 -2.64 7.71
N ASN A 24 -17.36 -3.09 7.99
CA ASN A 24 -16.74 -4.31 7.44
C ASN A 24 -16.61 -4.31 5.91
N TRP A 25 -16.53 -3.14 5.28
CA TRP A 25 -16.17 -3.02 3.87
C TRP A 25 -14.67 -2.82 3.71
N ILE A 26 -14.13 -3.35 2.61
CA ILE A 26 -12.79 -3.06 2.09
C ILE A 26 -12.90 -2.50 0.69
N HIS A 27 -11.97 -1.61 0.33
CA HIS A 27 -11.97 -0.94 -0.96
C HIS A 27 -11.26 -1.77 -2.04
N ILE A 28 -10.16 -2.44 -1.70
CA ILE A 28 -9.33 -3.28 -2.59
C ILE A 28 -8.54 -2.51 -3.67
N ASP A 29 -8.98 -1.31 -4.05
CA ASP A 29 -8.30 -0.47 -5.05
C ASP A 29 -7.92 0.94 -4.55
N ILE A 30 -7.29 1.04 -3.37
CA ILE A 30 -6.77 2.34 -2.88
C ILE A 30 -5.56 2.77 -3.73
N LYS A 31 -5.74 3.81 -4.55
CA LYS A 31 -4.70 4.36 -5.44
C LYS A 31 -4.96 5.86 -5.73
N PRO A 32 -3.96 6.62 -6.24
CA PRO A 32 -4.11 8.04 -6.51
C PRO A 32 -5.28 8.37 -7.44
N ASP A 33 -5.50 7.58 -8.48
CA ASP A 33 -6.56 7.80 -9.48
C ASP A 33 -7.98 7.77 -8.87
N ASN A 34 -8.13 7.09 -7.74
CA ASN A 34 -9.40 6.92 -7.03
C ASN A 34 -9.61 8.00 -5.95
N ILE A 35 -8.67 8.95 -5.80
CA ILE A 35 -8.80 10.07 -4.86
C ILE A 35 -9.18 11.35 -5.61
N LEU A 36 -10.43 11.76 -5.45
CA LEU A 36 -10.96 12.98 -6.04
C LEU A 36 -10.72 14.14 -5.09
N VAL A 37 -10.04 15.18 -5.57
CA VAL A 37 -9.65 16.34 -4.76
C VAL A 37 -10.48 17.55 -5.15
N ASN A 38 -11.19 18.14 -4.19
CA ASN A 38 -11.90 19.40 -4.40
C ASN A 38 -11.07 20.56 -3.89
N LEU A 39 -10.92 21.58 -4.74
CA LEU A 39 -10.25 22.83 -4.39
C LEU A 39 -11.26 23.83 -3.84
N ASP A 40 -10.81 24.70 -2.94
CA ASP A 40 -11.60 25.86 -2.55
C ASP A 40 -11.81 26.77 -3.78
N GLY A 41 -13.00 27.36 -3.91
CA GLY A 41 -13.44 28.10 -5.09
C GLY A 41 -12.83 29.50 -5.22
N GLY A 42 -11.90 29.87 -4.34
CA GLY A 42 -11.19 31.15 -4.36
C GLY A 42 -9.97 31.16 -5.29
N ASP A 43 -9.25 32.27 -5.31
CA ASP A 43 -8.01 32.43 -6.09
C ASP A 43 -6.83 31.56 -5.56
N THR A 44 -6.99 30.98 -4.36
CA THR A 44 -6.02 30.08 -3.76
C THR A 44 -6.34 28.62 -4.13
N LYS A 45 -5.37 27.88 -4.69
CA LYS A 45 -5.48 26.44 -4.99
C LYS A 45 -5.38 25.58 -3.72
N GLU A 46 -6.13 25.93 -2.68
CA GLU A 46 -6.17 25.19 -1.42
C GLU A 46 -7.12 24.00 -1.51
N ILE A 47 -6.79 22.91 -0.81
CA ILE A 47 -7.65 21.72 -0.76
C ILE A 47 -8.80 21.97 0.21
N ALA A 48 -10.04 21.92 -0.29
CA ALA A 48 -11.24 21.99 0.52
C ALA A 48 -11.59 20.63 1.14
N ASN A 49 -11.56 19.57 0.33
CA ASN A 49 -11.64 18.18 0.80
C ASN A 49 -11.07 17.20 -0.24
N ALA A 50 -11.00 15.92 0.12
CA ALA A 50 -10.80 14.83 -0.83
C ALA A 50 -11.81 13.70 -0.56
N VAL A 51 -12.15 12.94 -1.60
CA VAL A 51 -13.13 11.86 -1.56
C VAL A 51 -12.51 10.62 -2.18
N LEU A 52 -12.65 9.48 -1.48
CA LEU A 52 -12.34 8.17 -2.03
C LEU A 52 -13.50 7.72 -2.93
N GLY A 53 -13.20 7.46 -4.20
CA GLY A 53 -14.15 7.00 -5.21
C GLY A 53 -13.80 5.62 -5.77
N ASP A 54 -14.61 5.18 -6.73
CA ASP A 54 -14.49 3.89 -7.43
C ASP A 54 -14.62 2.65 -6.53
N PHE A 55 -15.88 2.31 -6.20
CA PHE A 55 -16.25 1.19 -5.33
C PHE A 55 -16.65 -0.07 -6.13
N ASP A 56 -16.26 -0.17 -7.40
CA ASP A 56 -16.69 -1.21 -8.33
C ASP A 56 -16.33 -2.63 -7.86
N ILE A 57 -15.20 -2.77 -7.18
CA ILE A 57 -14.68 -4.01 -6.61
C ILE A 57 -14.69 -4.02 -5.08
N ALA A 58 -15.27 -2.99 -4.44
CA ALA A 58 -15.37 -2.94 -2.99
C ALA A 58 -16.15 -4.15 -2.46
N TYR A 59 -15.72 -4.69 -1.31
CA TYR A 59 -16.23 -5.96 -0.80
C TYR A 59 -16.58 -5.89 0.67
N ARG A 60 -17.74 -6.42 1.05
CA ARG A 60 -18.12 -6.59 2.45
C ARG A 60 -17.56 -7.90 2.98
N LEU A 61 -16.61 -7.83 3.89
CA LEU A 61 -16.04 -9.00 4.53
C LEU A 61 -17.09 -9.71 5.40
N GLU A 62 -17.07 -11.03 5.36
CA GLU A 62 -17.72 -11.85 6.37
C GLU A 62 -16.85 -11.87 7.64
N ASP A 63 -17.48 -11.89 8.81
CA ASP A 63 -16.76 -11.80 10.07
C ASP A 63 -15.69 -12.90 10.20
N GLY A 64 -14.46 -12.46 10.46
CA GLY A 64 -13.30 -13.35 10.65
C GLY A 64 -12.77 -14.02 9.37
N LYS A 65 -13.33 -13.74 8.18
CA LYS A 65 -12.89 -14.35 6.92
C LYS A 65 -12.14 -13.36 6.05
N ALA A 66 -11.00 -13.81 5.52
CA ALA A 66 -10.31 -13.11 4.45
C ALA A 66 -10.98 -13.37 3.10
N LEU A 67 -10.91 -12.40 2.20
CA LEU A 67 -11.39 -12.55 0.84
C LEU A 67 -10.44 -13.45 0.03
N ARG A 68 -11.04 -14.35 -0.75
CA ARG A 68 -10.40 -15.23 -1.74
C ARG A 68 -11.12 -15.08 -3.07
N THR A 69 -10.38 -14.76 -4.12
CA THR A 69 -10.90 -14.63 -5.49
C THR A 69 -10.23 -15.63 -6.43
N ARG A 70 -10.71 -15.74 -7.67
CA ARG A 70 -10.08 -16.61 -8.69
C ARG A 70 -8.77 -16.05 -9.23
N HIS A 71 -8.66 -14.72 -9.26
CA HIS A 71 -7.51 -13.97 -9.74
C HIS A 71 -7.35 -12.71 -8.89
N ALA A 72 -6.15 -12.15 -8.82
CA ALA A 72 -5.91 -10.92 -8.08
C ALA A 72 -6.69 -9.75 -8.73
N ILE A 73 -7.28 -8.89 -7.90
CA ILE A 73 -8.14 -7.77 -8.32
C ILE A 73 -7.58 -6.43 -7.81
N GLY A 74 -8.05 -5.32 -8.37
CA GLY A 74 -7.47 -4.00 -8.15
C GLY A 74 -6.18 -3.77 -8.93
N ASN A 75 -5.57 -2.60 -8.79
CA ASN A 75 -4.35 -2.25 -9.49
C ASN A 75 -3.11 -2.89 -8.83
N ALA A 76 -2.33 -3.67 -9.61
CA ALA A 76 -1.18 -4.42 -9.11
C ALA A 76 -0.11 -3.56 -8.43
N ILE A 77 0.11 -2.30 -8.84
CA ILE A 77 1.13 -1.41 -8.25
C ILE A 77 0.78 -1.08 -6.79
N TRP A 78 -0.50 -0.96 -6.47
CA TRP A 78 -0.97 -0.51 -5.16
C TRP A 78 -1.38 -1.68 -4.25
N ARG A 79 -1.34 -2.90 -4.77
CA ARG A 79 -1.86 -4.08 -4.08
C ARG A 79 -0.90 -4.55 -2.99
N SER A 80 -1.45 -4.98 -1.86
CA SER A 80 -0.66 -5.60 -0.79
C SER A 80 -0.05 -6.93 -1.22
N PRO A 81 1.04 -7.41 -0.57
CA PRO A 81 1.69 -8.66 -0.94
C PRO A 81 0.76 -9.87 -0.92
N GLU A 82 -0.08 -10.00 0.11
CA GLU A 82 -1.10 -11.06 0.14
C GLU A 82 -2.14 -10.87 -0.97
N GLY A 83 -2.54 -9.63 -1.29
CA GLY A 83 -3.46 -9.36 -2.39
C GLY A 83 -2.93 -9.79 -3.76
N GLN A 84 -1.61 -9.74 -4.00
CA GLN A 84 -1.00 -10.23 -5.25
C GLN A 84 -1.30 -11.71 -5.50
N THR A 85 -1.58 -12.47 -4.45
CA THR A 85 -1.88 -13.90 -4.53
C THR A 85 -3.37 -14.22 -4.70
N ALA A 86 -4.24 -13.18 -4.79
CA ALA A 86 -5.70 -13.31 -4.84
C ALA A 86 -6.37 -13.90 -3.57
N VAL A 87 -5.58 -14.14 -2.51
CA VAL A 87 -6.05 -14.76 -1.27
C VAL A 87 -5.54 -14.02 -0.05
N GLY A 88 -6.25 -14.14 1.07
CA GLY A 88 -5.83 -13.51 2.33
C GLY A 88 -6.12 -12.01 2.41
N VAL A 89 -6.88 -11.44 1.47
CA VAL A 89 -7.19 -10.00 1.42
C VAL A 89 -8.12 -9.61 2.58
N THR A 90 -7.76 -8.56 3.31
CA THR A 90 -8.54 -8.02 4.44
C THR A 90 -8.44 -6.50 4.52
N LYS A 91 -8.99 -5.90 5.58
CA LYS A 91 -8.78 -4.48 5.91
C LYS A 91 -7.30 -4.11 5.93
N ALA A 92 -6.43 -5.00 6.41
CA ALA A 92 -4.98 -4.78 6.43
C ALA A 92 -4.36 -4.63 5.03
N SER A 93 -5.04 -5.12 3.99
CA SER A 93 -4.63 -4.93 2.59
C SER A 93 -4.86 -3.49 2.14
N ASP A 94 -6.02 -2.89 2.49
CA ASP A 94 -6.26 -1.46 2.25
C ASP A 94 -5.27 -0.57 3.01
N ILE A 95 -4.89 -0.95 4.24
CA ILE A 95 -3.88 -0.21 5.03
C ILE A 95 -2.53 -0.19 4.31
N TYR A 96 -2.12 -1.32 3.74
CA TYR A 96 -0.88 -1.41 2.98
C TYR A 96 -0.93 -0.52 1.74
N SER A 97 -2.02 -0.61 0.96
CA SER A 97 -2.25 0.23 -0.21
C SER A 97 -2.27 1.72 0.14
N PHE A 98 -2.86 2.08 1.29
CA PHE A 98 -2.82 3.45 1.81
C PHE A 98 -1.39 3.88 2.19
N GLY A 99 -0.57 2.99 2.76
CA GLY A 99 0.86 3.25 2.99
C GLY A 99 1.64 3.55 1.69
N LEU A 100 1.37 2.80 0.62
CA LEU A 100 1.95 3.09 -0.70
C LEU A 100 1.46 4.44 -1.25
N LEU A 101 0.18 4.76 -1.09
CA LEU A 101 -0.38 6.06 -1.47
C LEU A 101 0.30 7.21 -0.70
N CYS A 102 0.61 7.02 0.58
CA CYS A 102 1.38 7.99 1.36
C CYS A 102 2.79 8.20 0.78
N ILE A 103 3.50 7.13 0.41
CA ILE A 103 4.82 7.22 -0.23
C ILE A 103 4.73 8.03 -1.53
N TYR A 104 3.77 7.69 -2.38
CA TYR A 104 3.55 8.38 -3.65
C TYR A 104 3.25 9.87 -3.45
N ALA A 105 2.27 10.20 -2.61
CA ALA A 105 1.85 11.57 -2.37
C ALA A 105 2.98 12.41 -1.76
N MET A 106 3.86 11.80 -0.96
CA MET A 106 5.00 12.48 -0.36
C MET A 106 6.21 12.63 -1.30
N GLY A 107 6.14 12.10 -2.52
CA GLY A 107 7.14 12.31 -3.58
C GLY A 107 7.89 11.06 -4.01
N GLY A 108 7.65 9.90 -3.38
CA GLY A 108 8.33 8.64 -3.70
C GLY A 108 7.72 7.88 -4.88
N GLY A 109 7.03 8.56 -5.80
CA GLY A 109 6.30 7.91 -6.89
C GLY A 109 7.18 7.09 -7.84
N GLU A 110 8.37 7.59 -8.16
CA GLU A 110 9.35 6.90 -9.02
C GLU A 110 9.80 5.53 -8.50
N LEU A 111 9.66 5.30 -7.19
CA LEU A 111 10.01 4.03 -6.54
C LEU A 111 8.89 2.98 -6.74
N LEU A 112 7.66 3.42 -6.95
CA LEU A 112 6.48 2.56 -7.02
C LEU A 112 6.04 2.30 -8.47
N LEU A 113 6.15 3.30 -9.35
CA LEU A 113 5.62 3.21 -10.70
C LEU A 113 6.44 2.27 -11.60
N LEU A 114 5.74 1.54 -12.46
CA LEU A 114 6.33 0.66 -13.47
C LEU A 114 6.31 1.35 -14.84
N GLU A 115 7.37 2.08 -15.17
CA GLU A 115 7.47 2.78 -16.46
C GLU A 115 7.91 1.86 -17.62
N ASN A 116 8.48 0.69 -17.30
CA ASN A 116 9.11 -0.24 -18.26
C ASN A 116 8.28 -1.51 -18.52
N TYR A 117 6.94 -1.40 -18.52
CA TYR A 117 6.04 -2.55 -18.67
C TYR A 117 6.37 -3.43 -19.89
N GLN A 118 6.70 -2.82 -21.03
CA GLN A 118 7.02 -3.55 -22.26
C GLN A 118 8.29 -4.40 -22.12
N ASP A 119 9.29 -3.92 -21.38
CA ASP A 119 10.53 -4.66 -21.16
C ASP A 119 10.31 -5.83 -20.21
N LEU A 120 9.53 -5.64 -19.14
CA LEU A 120 9.16 -6.72 -18.21
C LEU A 120 8.49 -7.88 -18.94
N VAL A 121 7.50 -7.57 -19.79
CA VAL A 121 6.81 -8.58 -20.62
C VAL A 121 7.79 -9.31 -21.54
N ARG A 122 8.75 -8.60 -22.15
CA ARG A 122 9.77 -9.21 -23.01
C ARG A 122 10.65 -10.21 -22.25
N PHE A 123 10.91 -9.97 -20.97
CA PHE A 123 11.67 -10.89 -20.11
C PHE A 123 10.80 -11.97 -19.45
N GLY A 124 9.50 -12.01 -19.75
CA GLY A 124 8.57 -12.95 -19.14
C GLY A 124 8.26 -12.65 -17.67
N ILE A 125 8.51 -11.42 -17.23
CA ILE A 125 8.25 -10.96 -15.87
C ILE A 125 6.85 -10.36 -15.82
N THR A 126 6.01 -10.91 -14.95
CA THR A 126 4.67 -10.35 -14.71
C THR A 126 4.75 -9.09 -13.85
N PRO A 127 3.78 -8.16 -13.97
CA PRO A 127 3.69 -7.00 -13.09
C PRO A 127 3.65 -7.38 -11.61
N GLU A 128 2.95 -8.46 -11.25
CA GLU A 128 2.86 -9.00 -9.90
C GLU A 128 4.23 -9.38 -9.34
N GLN A 129 5.05 -10.07 -10.14
CA GLN A 129 6.41 -10.46 -9.76
C GLN A 129 7.30 -9.22 -9.54
N GLU A 130 7.29 -8.29 -10.48
CA GLU A 130 8.07 -7.05 -10.36
C GLU A 130 7.68 -6.27 -9.10
N VAL A 131 6.37 -6.04 -8.89
CA VAL A 131 5.87 -5.31 -7.71
C VAL A 131 6.24 -6.02 -6.42
N LEU A 132 6.03 -7.35 -6.33
CA LEU A 132 6.38 -8.12 -5.14
C LEU A 132 7.87 -8.04 -4.82
N SER A 133 8.73 -8.22 -5.83
CA SER A 133 10.18 -8.13 -5.63
C SER A 133 10.61 -6.75 -5.12
N ARG A 134 10.02 -5.66 -5.65
CA ARG A 134 10.25 -4.29 -5.15
C ARG A 134 9.76 -4.12 -3.73
N HIS A 135 8.52 -4.49 -3.44
CA HIS A 135 7.95 -4.37 -2.09
C HIS A 135 8.76 -5.15 -1.05
N PHE A 136 9.21 -6.36 -1.39
CA PHE A 136 10.06 -7.16 -0.51
C PHE A 136 11.47 -6.59 -0.38
N THR A 137 11.99 -5.94 -1.41
CA THR A 137 13.26 -5.18 -1.34
C THR A 137 13.12 -3.98 -0.41
N TYR A 138 11.99 -3.28 -0.44
CA TYR A 138 11.78 -2.07 0.36
C TYR A 138 11.43 -2.37 1.81
N PHE A 139 10.53 -3.31 2.05
CA PHE A 139 9.87 -3.53 3.35
C PHE A 139 10.20 -4.87 4.01
N GLY A 140 11.03 -5.69 3.36
CA GLY A 140 11.47 -6.98 3.89
C GLY A 140 12.35 -6.89 5.14
N PRO A 141 12.65 -8.04 5.76
CA PRO A 141 12.45 -9.41 5.25
C PRO A 141 10.99 -9.89 5.29
N VAL A 142 10.67 -10.92 4.49
CA VAL A 142 9.31 -11.49 4.41
C VAL A 142 9.05 -12.43 5.61
N PRO A 143 8.03 -12.16 6.45
CA PRO A 143 7.76 -12.97 7.65
C PRO A 143 6.88 -14.19 7.36
N ASP A 144 7.01 -15.23 8.18
CA ASP A 144 6.19 -16.46 8.09
C ASP A 144 4.69 -16.22 8.20
N ALA A 145 4.30 -15.15 8.90
CA ALA A 145 2.90 -14.73 9.02
C ALA A 145 2.27 -14.38 7.66
N LEU A 146 3.05 -13.89 6.69
CA LEU A 146 2.54 -13.61 5.34
C LEU A 146 2.17 -14.90 4.62
N TYR A 147 3.03 -15.93 4.66
CA TYR A 147 2.74 -17.22 4.06
C TYR A 147 1.51 -17.88 4.71
N ARG A 148 1.42 -17.82 6.05
CA ARG A 148 0.24 -18.31 6.79
C ARG A 148 -1.04 -17.55 6.46
N ARG A 149 -0.96 -16.26 6.10
CA ARG A 149 -2.12 -15.48 5.67
C ARG A 149 -2.64 -15.93 4.31
N VAL A 150 -1.72 -16.22 3.39
CA VAL A 150 -2.05 -16.66 2.03
C VAL A 150 -2.66 -18.06 2.05
N ASP A 151 -2.05 -18.99 2.82
CA ASP A 151 -2.53 -20.37 3.02
C ASP A 151 -2.90 -21.07 1.70
N ASP A 152 -2.12 -20.80 0.66
CA ASP A 152 -2.26 -21.32 -0.69
C ASP A 152 -0.87 -21.66 -1.24
N GLU A 153 -0.70 -22.86 -1.80
CA GLU A 153 0.60 -23.39 -2.22
C GLU A 153 1.23 -22.53 -3.32
N ALA A 154 0.49 -22.23 -4.38
CA ALA A 154 0.97 -21.43 -5.51
C ALA A 154 1.25 -19.98 -5.08
N GLY A 155 0.38 -19.39 -4.26
CA GLY A 155 0.60 -18.08 -3.67
C GLY A 155 1.88 -18.03 -2.82
N CYS A 156 2.10 -19.04 -1.96
CA CYS A 156 3.30 -19.10 -1.13
C CYS A 156 4.58 -19.33 -1.95
N GLU A 157 4.53 -20.13 -3.02
CA GLU A 157 5.65 -20.32 -3.95
C GLU A 157 6.05 -19.00 -4.59
N LEU A 158 5.09 -18.26 -5.15
CA LEU A 158 5.32 -16.92 -5.71
C LEU A 158 5.98 -15.99 -4.69
N LEU A 159 5.45 -15.89 -3.47
CA LEU A 159 6.01 -15.01 -2.45
C LEU A 159 7.44 -15.42 -2.05
N ARG A 160 7.72 -16.72 -1.93
CA ARG A 160 9.08 -17.20 -1.59
C ARG A 160 10.08 -16.88 -2.69
N ASP A 161 9.71 -17.06 -3.95
CA ASP A 161 10.61 -16.76 -5.06
C ASP A 161 10.91 -15.27 -5.16
N MET A 162 9.91 -14.41 -4.97
CA MET A 162 10.13 -12.97 -4.93
C MET A 162 10.95 -12.55 -3.70
N SER A 163 10.79 -13.23 -2.56
CA SER A 163 11.62 -12.97 -1.36
C SER A 163 13.09 -13.25 -1.65
N LYS A 164 13.42 -14.38 -2.30
CA LYS A 164 14.82 -14.73 -2.64
C LYS A 164 15.46 -13.66 -3.54
N ILE A 165 14.71 -13.17 -4.53
CA ILE A 165 15.18 -12.10 -5.43
C ILE A 165 15.43 -10.81 -4.65
N ALA A 166 14.50 -10.44 -3.76
CA ALA A 166 14.64 -9.25 -2.93
C ALA A 166 15.83 -9.35 -1.97
N ASP A 167 16.04 -10.51 -1.33
CA ASP A 167 17.15 -10.73 -0.41
C ASP A 167 18.49 -10.62 -1.13
N ALA A 168 18.65 -11.27 -2.29
CA ALA A 168 19.85 -11.14 -3.12
C ALA A 168 20.09 -9.70 -3.62
N THR A 169 19.02 -8.96 -3.90
CA THR A 169 19.12 -7.54 -4.27
C THR A 169 19.67 -6.71 -3.11
N VAL A 170 19.15 -6.91 -1.91
CA VAL A 170 19.51 -6.14 -0.71
C VAL A 170 20.92 -6.44 -0.22
N GLU A 171 21.45 -7.65 -0.46
CA GLU A 171 22.85 -7.99 -0.16
C GLU A 171 23.85 -7.03 -0.83
N SER A 172 23.54 -6.56 -2.04
CA SER A 172 24.38 -5.63 -2.80
C SER A 172 23.89 -4.18 -2.77
N GLN A 173 22.61 -3.96 -2.48
CA GLN A 173 21.92 -2.66 -2.58
C GLN A 173 21.06 -2.40 -1.33
N HIS A 174 21.68 -2.51 -0.16
CA HIS A 174 21.04 -2.32 1.15
C HIS A 174 20.28 -0.99 1.29
N GLU A 175 20.74 0.06 0.61
CA GLU A 175 20.14 1.38 0.55
C GLU A 175 18.74 1.40 -0.10
N ARG A 176 18.34 0.32 -0.78
CA ARG A 176 16.97 0.16 -1.30
C ARG A 176 15.94 -0.13 -0.22
N ARG A 177 16.34 -0.49 1.00
CA ARG A 177 15.41 -0.65 2.12
C ARG A 177 14.74 0.70 2.44
N PHE A 178 13.43 0.68 2.70
CA PHE A 178 12.62 1.87 2.94
C PHE A 178 13.28 2.85 3.92
N LEU A 179 13.76 2.32 5.04
CA LEU A 179 14.37 3.10 6.12
C LEU A 179 15.59 3.95 5.68
N TYR A 180 16.25 3.61 4.57
CA TYR A 180 17.39 4.36 4.07
C TYR A 180 16.97 5.51 3.17
N TRP A 181 16.14 5.25 2.16
CA TRP A 181 15.75 6.26 1.18
C TRP A 181 14.61 7.16 1.67
N SER A 182 13.85 6.76 2.69
CA SER A 182 12.75 7.57 3.22
C SER A 182 13.16 8.53 4.35
N LYS A 183 14.46 8.69 4.61
CA LYS A 183 14.98 9.60 5.65
C LYS A 183 14.51 11.05 5.47
N GLU A 184 14.35 11.49 4.23
CA GLU A 184 13.90 12.85 3.90
C GLU A 184 12.43 13.10 4.28
N LEU A 185 11.63 12.04 4.48
CA LEU A 185 10.25 12.17 4.98
C LEU A 185 10.19 12.65 6.44
N GLY A 186 11.30 12.53 7.18
CA GLY A 186 11.36 12.74 8.61
C GLY A 186 10.95 11.49 9.42
N PRO A 187 11.43 11.37 10.67
CA PRO A 187 11.30 10.14 11.45
C PRO A 187 9.84 9.76 11.75
N VAL A 188 8.95 10.73 11.97
CA VAL A 188 7.55 10.47 12.32
C VAL A 188 6.73 9.98 11.12
N ALA A 189 6.98 10.53 9.94
CA ALA A 189 6.37 10.06 8.69
C ALA A 189 6.90 8.68 8.30
N GLN A 190 8.22 8.48 8.41
CA GLN A 190 8.87 7.21 8.15
C GLN A 190 8.33 6.11 9.07
N ASP A 191 8.14 6.38 10.36
CA ASP A 191 7.56 5.43 11.31
C ASP A 191 6.12 5.05 10.93
N ALA A 192 5.25 6.04 10.70
CA ALA A 192 3.86 5.81 10.31
C ALA A 192 3.74 4.94 9.05
N ILE A 193 4.51 5.27 8.01
CA ILE A 193 4.48 4.55 6.74
C ILE A 193 5.05 3.13 6.92
N SER A 194 6.14 2.96 7.68
CA SER A 194 6.72 1.63 7.95
C SER A 194 5.73 0.68 8.63
N GLN A 195 4.93 1.20 9.57
CA GLN A 195 3.88 0.40 10.23
C GLN A 195 2.80 -0.04 9.23
N MET A 196 2.36 0.85 8.33
CA MET A 196 1.37 0.51 7.31
C MET A 196 1.89 -0.46 6.24
N THR A 197 3.16 -0.34 5.84
CA THR A 197 3.80 -1.19 4.82
C THR A 197 4.51 -2.42 5.40
N THR A 198 4.27 -2.75 6.66
CA THR A 198 4.78 -3.98 7.29
C THR A 198 4.29 -5.21 6.52
N LEU A 199 5.20 -6.15 6.21
CA LEU A 199 4.85 -7.32 5.40
C LEU A 199 4.00 -8.37 6.13
N ASP A 200 3.99 -8.36 7.47
CA ASP A 200 3.04 -9.15 8.25
C ASP A 200 1.67 -8.43 8.30
N PRO A 201 0.63 -8.93 7.60
CA PRO A 201 -0.66 -8.27 7.59
C PRO A 201 -1.40 -8.33 8.94
N THR A 202 -0.94 -9.17 9.89
CA THR A 202 -1.57 -9.31 11.21
C THR A 202 -1.10 -8.26 12.22
N THR A 203 0.03 -7.61 11.95
CA THR A 203 0.61 -6.57 12.81
C THR A 203 0.48 -5.17 12.24
N ARG A 204 -0.02 -5.03 10.99
CA ARG A 204 -0.38 -3.73 10.43
C ARG A 204 -1.43 -3.04 11.31
N PRO A 205 -1.31 -1.72 11.53
CA PRO A 205 -2.26 -0.98 12.34
C PRO A 205 -3.65 -0.96 11.69
N THR A 206 -4.70 -0.82 12.49
CA THR A 206 -6.01 -0.46 11.95
C THR A 206 -6.02 0.98 11.47
N ILE A 207 -7.00 1.36 10.65
CA ILE A 207 -7.10 2.74 10.17
C ILE A 207 -7.33 3.75 11.30
N GLU A 208 -7.99 3.35 12.39
CA GLU A 208 -8.13 4.16 13.61
C GLU A 208 -6.77 4.43 14.26
N GLN A 209 -5.92 3.40 14.34
CA GLN A 209 -4.56 3.54 14.88
C GLN A 209 -3.69 4.41 13.96
N VAL A 210 -3.83 4.26 12.64
CA VAL A 210 -3.18 5.14 11.66
C VAL A 210 -3.60 6.59 11.89
N LEU A 211 -4.89 6.89 12.00
CA LEU A 211 -5.41 8.25 12.22
C LEU A 211 -5.03 8.84 13.59
N ALA A 212 -4.77 7.99 14.58
CA ALA A 212 -4.29 8.39 15.91
C ALA A 212 -2.78 8.65 15.97
N HIS A 213 -2.02 8.27 14.94
CA HIS A 213 -0.57 8.44 14.89
C HIS A 213 -0.16 9.92 14.93
N SER A 214 0.97 10.23 15.58
CA SER A 214 1.49 11.59 15.75
C SER A 214 1.82 12.30 14.44
N TRP A 215 2.00 11.56 13.35
CA TRP A 215 2.27 12.09 12.01
C TRP A 215 1.21 13.10 11.53
N TRP A 216 -0.05 12.92 11.95
CA TRP A 216 -1.15 13.83 11.60
C TRP A 216 -1.19 15.12 12.44
N GLN A 217 -0.40 15.18 13.53
CA GLN A 217 -0.31 16.36 14.39
C GLN A 217 0.83 17.30 13.97
N GLU A 218 1.77 16.81 13.14
CA GLU A 218 2.80 17.62 12.52
C GLU A 218 2.24 18.39 11.30
N GLY A 219 2.41 19.72 11.29
CA GLY A 219 1.92 20.61 10.22
C GLY A 219 2.50 20.39 8.82
#